data_AF-A0A1H1N6D0-F1
#
_entry.id   AF-A0A1H1N6D0-F1
#
_cell.length_a   1.000
_cell.length_b   1.000
_cell.length_c   1.000
_cell.angle_alpha   90.00
_cell.angle_beta   90.00
_cell.angle_gamma   90.00
#
_symmetry.space_group_name_H-M   'P 1'
#
loop_
_entity.id
_entity.type
_entity.pdbx_description
1 polymer ?
#
loop_
_entity_poly.entity_id
_entity_poly.type
_entity_poly.pdbx_seq_one_letter_code
_entity_poly.pdbx_strand_id
1 'polypeptide(L)'
;MSEWDDDIAALDMSDVEKNGLQVYRNYTKAFERNQAKKFAIEVNSESHDVSRLSKVCDAIASDDERLVPVIACAFADEALDEMYKREVPKGIPGGRDSLFSGYGPFSSLSKRIQVAYAFG
;
A
#
# COMPACT_ATOMS: atom_id res chain seq x y z
N MET A 1 -31.16 -18.29 7.76
CA MET A 1 -31.56 -16.89 7.54
C MET A 1 -30.28 -16.12 7.26
N SER A 2 -30.03 -15.82 5.99
CA SER A 2 -28.93 -14.94 5.58
C SER A 2 -29.44 -13.52 5.73
N GLU A 3 -29.08 -12.86 6.83
CA GLU A 3 -29.27 -11.42 6.97
C GLU A 3 -28.32 -10.74 5.98
N TRP A 4 -28.84 -9.84 5.14
CA TRP A 4 -27.99 -9.03 4.27
C TRP A 4 -27.06 -8.16 5.11
N ASP A 5 -25.92 -7.75 4.55
CA ASP A 5 -25.09 -6.72 5.18
C ASP A 5 -25.94 -5.45 5.41
N ASP A 6 -25.76 -4.78 6.55
CA ASP A 6 -26.63 -3.68 7.04
C ASP A 6 -26.87 -2.58 5.99
N ASP A 7 -25.86 -2.31 5.16
CA ASP A 7 -25.91 -1.32 4.09
C ASP A 7 -26.79 -1.76 2.92
N ILE A 8 -26.78 -3.05 2.56
CA ILE A 8 -27.67 -3.63 1.54
C ILE A 8 -29.10 -3.77 2.10
N ALA A 9 -29.23 -4.11 3.38
CA ALA A 9 -30.52 -4.20 4.05
C ALA A 9 -31.27 -2.85 4.04
N ALA A 10 -30.54 -1.74 4.21
CA ALA A 10 -31.07 -0.38 4.23
C ALA A 10 -31.53 0.17 2.87
N LEU A 11 -31.21 -0.51 1.75
CA LEU A 11 -31.63 -0.07 0.42
C LEU A 11 -33.12 -0.33 0.17
N ASP A 12 -33.79 0.62 -0.49
CA ASP A 12 -35.17 0.45 -0.96
C ASP A 12 -35.16 -0.30 -2.30
N MET A 13 -35.13 -1.64 -2.21
CA MET A 13 -35.11 -2.57 -3.35
C MET A 13 -35.67 -3.92 -2.95
N SER A 14 -36.04 -4.75 -3.93
CA SER A 14 -36.62 -6.06 -3.67
C SER A 14 -35.62 -7.05 -3.07
N ASP A 15 -36.12 -8.04 -2.33
CA ASP A 15 -35.31 -9.10 -1.73
C ASP A 15 -34.45 -9.85 -2.77
N VAL A 16 -34.95 -9.99 -3.99
CA VAL A 16 -34.23 -10.64 -5.10
C VAL A 16 -33.01 -9.80 -5.51
N GLU A 17 -33.18 -8.49 -5.62
CA GLU A 17 -32.09 -7.56 -5.94
C GLU A 17 -31.05 -7.50 -4.82
N LYS A 18 -31.49 -7.45 -3.56
CA LYS A 18 -30.60 -7.50 -2.38
C LYS A 18 -29.77 -8.78 -2.36
N ASN A 19 -30.41 -9.93 -2.63
CA ASN A 19 -29.71 -11.20 -2.74
C ASN A 19 -28.67 -11.20 -3.87
N GLY A 20 -29.02 -10.69 -5.05
CA GLY A 20 -28.08 -10.54 -6.15
C GLY A 20 -26.86 -9.69 -5.79
N LEU A 21 -27.09 -8.55 -5.13
CA LEU A 21 -26.05 -7.62 -4.71
C LEU A 21 -25.15 -8.22 -3.62
N GLN A 22 -25.73 -8.91 -2.63
CA GLN A 22 -24.97 -9.60 -1.59
C GLN A 22 -24.08 -10.70 -2.18
N VAL A 23 -24.62 -11.50 -3.11
CA VAL A 23 -23.86 -12.56 -3.78
C VAL A 23 -22.70 -11.98 -4.58
N TYR A 24 -22.95 -10.95 -5.39
CA TYR A 24 -21.92 -10.26 -6.15
C TYR A 24 -20.80 -9.74 -5.22
N ARG A 25 -21.16 -9.02 -4.16
CA ARG A 25 -20.21 -8.50 -3.16
C ARG A 25 -19.40 -9.61 -2.50
N ASN A 26 -20.04 -10.71 -2.11
CA ASN A 26 -19.36 -11.85 -1.51
C ASN A 26 -18.33 -12.45 -2.45
N TYR A 27 -18.66 -12.60 -3.74
CA TYR A 27 -17.71 -13.06 -4.76
C TYR A 27 -16.56 -12.08 -4.94
N THR A 28 -16.83 -10.78 -5.09
CA THR A 28 -15.80 -9.76 -5.24
C THR A 28 -14.82 -9.79 -4.07
N LYS A 29 -15.32 -9.78 -2.82
CA LYS A 29 -14.49 -9.90 -1.62
C LYS A 29 -13.70 -11.21 -1.58
N ALA A 30 -14.29 -12.32 -2.03
CA ALA A 30 -13.60 -13.60 -2.09
C ALA A 30 -12.46 -13.60 -3.13
N PHE A 31 -12.68 -12.99 -4.30
CA PHE A 31 -11.65 -12.82 -5.32
C PHE A 31 -10.51 -11.91 -4.85
N GLU A 32 -10.83 -10.76 -4.25
CA GLU A 32 -9.83 -9.85 -3.66
C GLU A 32 -8.98 -10.55 -2.62
N ARG A 33 -9.60 -11.27 -1.67
CA ARG A 33 -8.90 -12.07 -0.66
C ARG A 33 -8.01 -13.14 -1.29
N ASN A 34 -8.49 -13.80 -2.35
CA ASN A 34 -7.71 -14.82 -3.04
C ASN A 34 -6.52 -14.21 -3.80
N GLN A 35 -6.69 -13.05 -4.42
CA GLN A 35 -5.61 -12.30 -5.06
C GLN A 35 -4.56 -11.89 -4.03
N ALA A 36 -4.97 -11.30 -2.91
CA ALA A 36 -4.06 -10.93 -1.82
C ALA A 36 -3.25 -12.14 -1.29
N LYS A 37 -3.91 -13.30 -1.15
CA LYS A 37 -3.23 -14.55 -0.77
C LYS A 37 -2.21 -15.01 -1.81
N LYS A 38 -2.58 -15.00 -3.10
CA LYS A 38 -1.66 -15.38 -4.18
C LYS A 38 -0.45 -14.46 -4.23
N PHE A 39 -0.67 -13.15 -4.14
CA PHE A 39 0.39 -12.15 -4.06
C PHE A 39 1.33 -12.43 -2.88
N ALA A 40 0.78 -12.67 -1.68
CA ALA A 40 1.58 -12.98 -0.51
C ALA A 40 2.42 -14.27 -0.68
N ILE A 41 1.85 -15.30 -1.31
CA ILE A 41 2.58 -16.54 -1.62
C ILE A 41 3.72 -16.30 -2.63
N GLU A 42 3.44 -15.52 -3.68
CA GLU A 42 4.42 -15.16 -4.71
C GLU A 42 5.59 -14.36 -4.13
N VAL A 43 5.29 -13.30 -3.37
CA VAL A 43 6.31 -12.51 -2.65
C VAL A 43 7.09 -13.39 -1.68
N ASN A 44 6.43 -14.27 -0.92
CA ASN A 44 7.11 -15.15 0.03
C ASN A 44 7.92 -16.29 -0.64
N SER A 45 7.77 -16.50 -1.96
CA SER A 45 8.55 -17.51 -2.69
C SER A 45 9.98 -17.06 -2.97
N GLU A 46 10.25 -15.76 -2.86
CA GLU A 46 11.58 -15.18 -3.00
C GLU A 46 12.20 -14.86 -1.64
N SER A 47 13.52 -15.03 -1.52
CA SER A 47 14.23 -14.59 -0.31
C SER A 47 14.41 -13.08 -0.36
N HIS A 48 13.61 -12.36 0.42
CA HIS A 48 13.79 -10.92 0.59
C HIS A 48 14.71 -10.62 1.77
N ASP A 49 15.67 -9.71 1.56
CA ASP A 49 16.48 -9.18 2.65
C ASP A 49 15.63 -8.24 3.52
N VAL A 50 15.15 -8.77 4.64
CA VAL A 50 14.36 -8.03 5.64
C VAL A 50 15.22 -7.45 6.77
N SER A 51 16.55 -7.49 6.65
CA SER A 51 17.46 -7.06 7.71
C SER A 51 17.25 -5.59 8.11
N ARG A 52 16.99 -4.70 7.14
CA ARG A 52 16.66 -3.28 7.41
C ARG A 52 15.34 -3.13 8.14
N LEU A 53 14.31 -3.87 7.75
CA LEU A 53 13.01 -3.85 8.41
C LEU A 53 13.13 -4.34 9.86
N SER A 54 13.87 -5.43 10.10
CA SER A 54 14.12 -5.95 11.45
C SER A 54 14.76 -4.89 12.35
N LYS A 55 15.80 -4.20 11.87
CA LYS A 55 16.46 -3.13 12.64
C LYS A 55 15.50 -2.00 13.01
N VAL A 56 14.58 -1.65 12.11
CA VAL A 56 13.57 -0.62 12.36
C VAL A 56 12.55 -1.11 13.38
N CYS A 57 12.08 -2.36 13.28
CA CYS A 57 11.20 -2.96 14.28
C CYS A 57 11.86 -3.00 15.67
N ASP A 58 13.15 -3.36 15.74
CA ASP A 58 13.92 -3.38 16.98
C ASP A 58 14.06 -1.98 17.58
N ALA A 59 14.37 -0.97 16.76
CA ALA A 59 14.43 0.42 17.18
C ALA A 59 13.07 0.91 17.71
N ILE A 60 11.98 0.63 16.99
CA ILE A 60 10.62 0.99 17.42
C ILE A 60 10.25 0.33 18.76
N ALA A 61 10.70 -0.90 19.00
CA ALA A 61 10.41 -1.64 20.22
C ALA A 61 11.28 -1.23 21.42
N SER A 62 12.43 -0.58 21.20
CA SER A 62 13.42 -0.30 22.24
C SER A 62 13.66 1.19 22.53
N ASP A 63 13.33 2.07 21.59
CA ASP A 63 13.51 3.52 21.74
C ASP A 63 12.33 4.22 22.43
N ASP A 64 12.54 5.50 22.76
CA ASP A 64 11.50 6.39 23.29
C ASP A 64 10.33 6.50 22.30
N GLU A 65 9.10 6.39 22.82
CA GLU A 65 7.85 6.46 22.06
C GLU A 65 7.75 7.71 21.16
N ARG A 66 8.40 8.82 21.55
CA ARG A 66 8.43 10.08 20.79
C ARG A 66 9.30 10.01 19.54
N LEU A 67 10.25 9.08 19.51
CA LEU A 67 11.15 8.86 18.37
C LEU A 67 10.58 7.88 17.35
N VAL A 68 9.61 7.03 17.76
CA VAL A 68 8.97 6.04 16.88
C VAL A 68 8.45 6.65 15.56
N PRO A 69 7.72 7.79 15.56
CA PRO A 69 7.27 8.39 14.30
C PRO A 69 8.43 8.84 13.40
N VAL A 70 9.50 9.35 13.99
CA VAL A 70 10.69 9.80 13.25
C VAL A 70 11.38 8.63 12.59
N ILE A 71 11.59 7.54 13.33
CA ILE A 71 12.21 6.30 12.84
C ILE A 71 11.38 5.71 11.69
N ALA A 72 10.06 5.59 11.90
CA ALA A 72 9.16 5.04 10.89
C ALA A 72 9.11 5.89 9.61
N CYS A 73 9.01 7.21 9.75
CA CYS A 73 9.01 8.12 8.60
C CYS A 73 10.35 8.10 7.85
N ALA A 74 11.49 8.07 8.55
CA ALA A 74 12.80 8.00 7.92
C ALA A 74 12.96 6.71 7.12
N PHE A 75 12.58 5.57 7.69
CA PHE A 75 12.61 4.28 6.99
C PHE A 75 11.71 4.28 5.74
N ALA A 76 10.47 4.76 5.87
CA ALA A 76 9.54 4.85 4.75
C ALA A 76 10.06 5.77 3.64
N ASP A 77 10.71 6.88 4.01
CA ASP A 77 11.28 7.83 3.06
C ASP A 77 12.41 7.21 2.23
N GLU A 78 13.34 6.52 2.89
CA GLU A 78 14.42 5.79 2.23
C GLU A 78 13.88 4.67 1.32
N ALA A 79 12.94 3.87 1.81
CA ALA A 79 12.37 2.76 1.06
C ALA A 79 11.63 3.24 -0.21
N LEU A 80 10.86 4.33 -0.11
CA LEU A 80 10.19 4.93 -1.26
C LEU A 80 11.19 5.54 -2.24
N ASP A 81 12.22 6.23 -1.76
CA ASP A 81 13.27 6.79 -2.61
C ASP A 81 13.98 5.70 -3.43
N GLU A 82 14.36 4.60 -2.77
CA GLU A 82 15.00 3.45 -3.40
C GLU A 82 14.07 2.78 -4.42
N MET A 83 12.80 2.57 -4.05
CA MET A 83 11.79 2.03 -4.96
C MET A 83 11.65 2.90 -6.21
N TYR A 84 11.42 4.21 -6.07
CA TYR A 84 11.29 5.09 -7.23
C TYR A 84 12.57 5.12 -8.07
N LYS A 85 13.75 5.11 -7.45
CA LYS A 85 15.01 5.02 -8.19
C LYS A 85 15.14 3.68 -8.94
N ARG A 86 14.58 2.59 -8.46
CA ARG A 86 14.60 1.32 -9.19
C ARG A 86 13.63 1.33 -10.37
N GLU A 87 12.40 1.78 -10.14
CA GLU A 87 11.31 1.67 -11.12
C GLU A 87 11.33 2.76 -12.19
N VAL A 88 11.81 3.98 -11.87
CA VAL A 88 11.81 5.12 -12.80
C VAL A 88 12.91 4.93 -13.88
N PRO A 89 12.54 4.80 -15.17
CA PRO A 89 13.48 4.55 -16.25
C PRO A 89 14.60 5.60 -16.36
N LYS A 90 15.75 5.19 -16.89
CA LYS A 90 16.81 6.13 -17.28
C LYS A 90 16.45 6.76 -18.62
N GLY A 91 16.42 8.09 -18.71
CA GLY A 91 16.19 8.82 -19.98
C GLY A 91 14.82 9.49 -20.15
N ILE A 92 14.08 9.68 -19.06
CA ILE A 92 12.78 10.40 -19.09
C ILE A 92 13.01 11.85 -19.51
N PRO A 93 12.16 12.44 -20.38
CA PRO A 93 12.19 13.86 -20.68
C PRO A 93 12.20 14.72 -19.41
N GLY A 94 13.11 15.69 -19.33
CA GLY A 94 13.36 16.47 -18.10
C GLY A 94 14.41 15.86 -17.16
N GLY A 95 14.88 14.64 -17.43
CA GLY A 95 15.94 13.98 -16.70
C GLY A 95 15.48 13.36 -15.38
N ARG A 96 16.01 12.19 -15.06
CA ARG A 96 15.69 11.50 -13.79
C ARG A 96 16.13 12.31 -12.57
N ASP A 97 17.26 13.01 -12.65
CA ASP A 97 17.80 13.78 -11.54
C ASP A 97 16.93 14.97 -11.15
N SER A 98 16.19 15.56 -12.10
CA SER A 98 15.26 16.66 -11.79
C SER A 98 14.08 16.18 -10.95
N LEU A 99 13.64 14.93 -11.15
CA LEU A 99 12.52 14.34 -10.41
C LEU A 99 12.85 14.19 -8.91
N PHE A 100 14.10 13.84 -8.60
CA PHE A 100 14.61 13.66 -7.23
C PHE A 100 15.32 14.90 -6.68
N SER A 101 15.42 15.98 -7.45
CA SER A 101 15.98 17.25 -6.98
C SER A 101 15.17 17.81 -5.81
N GLY A 102 15.74 18.73 -5.04
CA GLY A 102 15.08 19.31 -3.85
C GLY A 102 13.72 19.98 -4.13
N TYR A 103 13.43 20.34 -5.39
CA TYR A 103 12.15 20.91 -5.81
C TYR A 103 11.28 19.94 -6.62
N GLY A 104 11.81 18.76 -6.95
CA GLY A 104 11.13 17.77 -7.78
C GLY A 104 9.92 17.09 -7.13
N PRO A 105 9.14 16.32 -7.90
CA PRO A 105 8.01 15.54 -7.41
C PRO A 105 8.40 14.43 -6.43
N PHE A 106 9.65 13.96 -6.40
CA PHE A 106 10.13 12.95 -5.43
C PHE A 106 11.01 13.55 -4.33
N SER A 107 10.92 14.86 -4.10
CA SER A 107 11.85 15.58 -3.23
C SER A 107 11.64 15.37 -1.72
N SER A 108 10.52 14.79 -1.31
CA SER A 108 10.18 14.60 0.11
C SER A 108 9.22 13.44 0.29
N LEU A 109 9.19 12.87 1.51
CA LEU A 109 8.28 11.80 1.90
C LEU A 109 6.83 12.08 1.52
N SER A 110 6.32 13.27 1.87
CA SER A 110 4.93 13.64 1.60
C SER A 110 4.59 13.58 0.11
N LYS A 111 5.47 14.12 -0.75
CA LYS A 111 5.27 14.06 -2.20
C LYS A 111 5.39 12.63 -2.73
N ARG A 112 6.36 11.84 -2.24
CA ARG A 112 6.52 10.43 -2.60
C ARG A 112 5.25 9.63 -2.26
N ILE A 113 4.66 9.83 -1.08
CA ILE A 113 3.39 9.20 -0.68
C ILE A 113 2.25 9.63 -1.60
N GLN A 114 2.13 10.92 -1.90
CA GLN A 114 1.09 11.43 -2.80
C GLN A 114 1.18 10.81 -4.20
N VAL A 115 2.39 10.67 -4.74
CA VAL A 115 2.60 10.01 -6.03
C VAL A 115 2.28 8.51 -5.93
N ALA A 116 2.73 7.82 -4.89
CA ALA A 116 2.43 6.40 -4.68
C ALA A 116 0.93 6.16 -4.62
N TYR A 117 0.19 7.04 -3.94
CA TYR A 117 -1.27 6.99 -3.87
C TYR A 117 -1.93 7.28 -5.22
N ALA A 118 -1.43 8.26 -5.98
CA ALA A 118 -2.02 8.63 -7.26
C ALA A 118 -1.87 7.55 -8.35
N PHE A 119 -0.85 6.70 -8.24
CA PHE A 119 -0.56 5.60 -9.17
C PHE A 119 -0.81 4.20 -8.57
N GLY A 120 -1.40 4.15 -7.37
CA GLY A 120 -1.73 2.94 -6.63
C GLY A 120 -3.08 2.35 -7.00
#